data_AF-A0A946TJ59-F1
#
_entry.id   AF-A0A946TJ59-F1
#
_cell.length_a   1.000
_cell.length_b   1.000
_cell.length_c   1.000
_cell.angle_alpha   90.00
_cell.angle_beta   90.00
_cell.angle_gamma   90.00
#
_symmetry.space_group_name_H-M   'P 1'
#
loop_
_entity.id
_entity.type
_entity.pdbx_description
1 polymer ?
#
loop_
_entity_poly.entity_id
_entity_poly.type
_entity_poly.pdbx_seq_one_letter_code
_entity_poly.pdbx_strand_id
1 'polypeptide(L)'
;MEEIKLNEVEPYVWEINKEGDMLVPGRVYGDKDIIQHLLDDVKQGKEWNALKQIKNVACLPGIQKASLAMSDVHPGYGFCIGGVGAFDVNEGVISVAGVGFDVNCGVRTMSTPFTKDEILKVQEQLADSLYNTVPAGVG
;
A
#
# COMPACT_ATOMS: atom_id res chain seq x y z
N MET A 1 -23.53 -3.31 -10.70
CA MET A 1 -22.26 -3.33 -9.96
C MET A 1 -21.36 -2.30 -10.60
N GLU A 2 -20.58 -1.57 -9.81
CA GLU A 2 -19.68 -0.53 -10.33
C GLU A 2 -18.59 -1.21 -11.19
N GLU A 3 -18.49 -0.84 -12.47
CA GLU A 3 -17.48 -1.38 -13.38
C GLU A 3 -16.24 -0.49 -13.29
N ILE A 4 -15.13 -1.02 -12.76
CA ILE A 4 -13.85 -0.31 -12.72
C ILE A 4 -12.98 -0.83 -13.86
N LYS A 5 -12.55 0.07 -14.73
CA LYS A 5 -11.65 -0.24 -15.85
C LYS A 5 -10.24 0.28 -15.56
N LEU A 6 -9.26 -0.62 -15.70
CA LEU A 6 -7.83 -0.30 -15.67
C LEU A 6 -7.26 -0.37 -17.08
N ASN A 7 -6.52 0.67 -17.49
CA ASN A 7 -5.82 0.69 -18.76
C ASN A 7 -4.31 0.62 -18.50
N GLU A 8 -3.61 -0.31 -19.13
CA GLU A 8 -2.15 -0.36 -19.09
C GLU A 8 -1.60 0.83 -19.89
N VAL A 9 -0.88 1.73 -19.23
CA VAL A 9 -0.31 2.95 -19.85
C VAL A 9 1.19 2.82 -20.10
N GLU A 10 1.87 2.03 -19.27
CA GLU A 10 3.27 1.63 -19.41
C GLU A 10 3.43 0.20 -18.86
N PRO A 11 4.52 -0.52 -19.16
CA PRO A 11 4.76 -1.82 -18.55
C PRO A 11 4.66 -1.75 -17.02
N TYR A 12 3.77 -2.57 -16.45
CA TYR A 12 3.48 -2.61 -15.00
C TYR A 12 2.80 -1.36 -14.43
N VAL A 13 2.31 -0.45 -15.26
CA VAL A 13 1.62 0.78 -14.82
C VAL A 13 0.22 0.82 -15.42
N TRP A 14 -0.78 0.88 -14.55
CA TRP A 14 -2.19 0.83 -14.92
C TRP A 14 -2.92 2.05 -14.39
N GLU A 15 -3.87 2.57 -15.15
CA GLU A 15 -4.64 3.74 -14.76
C GLU A 15 -6.15 3.48 -14.74
N ILE A 16 -6.77 3.91 -13.65
CA ILE A 16 -8.19 4.20 -13.58
C ILE A 16 -8.33 5.64 -14.08
N ASN A 17 -8.93 5.81 -15.26
CA ASN A 17 -9.16 7.14 -15.82
C ASN A 17 -10.01 7.97 -14.85
N LYS A 18 -9.73 9.28 -14.78
CA LYS A 18 -10.53 10.22 -14.00
C LYS A 18 -11.99 10.17 -14.46
N GLU A 19 -12.90 9.83 -13.54
CA GLU A 19 -14.34 9.76 -13.78
C GLU A 19 -15.12 10.19 -12.54
N GLY A 20 -16.37 10.65 -12.73
CA GLY A 20 -17.21 11.13 -11.64
C GLY A 20 -16.57 12.26 -10.85
N ASP A 21 -16.54 12.12 -9.52
CA ASP A 21 -16.01 13.11 -8.58
C ASP A 21 -14.49 13.05 -8.41
N MET A 22 -13.80 12.13 -9.10
CA MET A 22 -12.34 12.06 -9.06
C MET A 22 -11.77 13.38 -9.55
N LEU A 23 -10.78 13.93 -8.84
CA LEU A 23 -10.06 15.15 -9.21
C LEU A 23 -8.81 14.85 -10.06
N VAL A 24 -8.24 13.67 -9.87
CA VAL A 24 -7.07 13.10 -10.57
C VAL A 24 -7.34 11.64 -10.97
N PRO A 25 -6.58 11.00 -11.88
CA PRO A 25 -6.68 9.56 -12.12
C PRO A 25 -6.22 8.73 -10.90
N GLY A 26 -6.61 7.45 -10.88
CA GLY A 26 -5.97 6.44 -10.03
C GLY A 26 -4.86 5.73 -10.80
N ARG A 27 -3.72 5.44 -10.17
CA ARG A 27 -2.60 4.73 -10.81
C ARG A 27 -2.11 3.58 -9.94
N VAL A 28 -2.04 2.40 -10.55
CA VAL A 28 -1.63 1.15 -9.89
C VAL A 28 -0.35 0.65 -10.54
N TYR A 29 0.65 0.34 -9.73
CA TYR A 29 1.88 -0.32 -10.17
C TYR A 29 1.76 -1.81 -9.87
N GLY A 30 1.89 -2.68 -10.85
CA GLY A 30 1.73 -4.12 -10.65
C GLY A 30 1.74 -4.92 -11.94
N ASP A 31 2.05 -6.21 -11.82
CA ASP A 31 1.91 -7.16 -12.91
C ASP A 31 0.43 -7.53 -13.17
N LYS A 32 0.20 -8.32 -14.21
CA LYS A 32 -1.15 -8.72 -14.62
C LYS A 32 -1.86 -9.56 -13.58
N ASP A 33 -1.14 -10.32 -12.76
CA ASP A 33 -1.72 -11.20 -11.74
C ASP A 33 -2.27 -10.34 -10.59
N ILE A 34 -1.51 -9.35 -10.14
CA ILE A 34 -1.96 -8.34 -9.16
C ILE A 34 -3.21 -7.61 -9.69
N ILE A 35 -3.16 -7.12 -10.93
CA ILE A 35 -4.29 -6.39 -11.51
C ILE A 35 -5.53 -7.27 -11.66
N GLN A 36 -5.38 -8.52 -12.08
CA GLN A 36 -6.50 -9.45 -12.20
C GLN A 36 -7.13 -9.73 -10.84
N HIS A 37 -6.31 -9.91 -9.79
CA HIS A 37 -6.79 -10.09 -8.42
C HIS A 37 -7.64 -8.90 -7.95
N LEU A 38 -7.17 -7.67 -8.16
CA LEU A 38 -7.90 -6.46 -7.80
C LEU A 38 -9.22 -6.31 -8.57
N LEU A 39 -9.24 -6.65 -9.86
CA LEU A 39 -10.46 -6.62 -10.67
C LEU A 39 -11.46 -7.71 -10.24
N ASP A 40 -10.97 -8.88 -9.83
CA ASP A 40 -11.82 -9.98 -9.37
C ASP A 40 -12.52 -9.64 -8.05
N ASP A 41 -11.87 -8.90 -7.15
CA ASP A 41 -12.51 -8.36 -5.95
C ASP A 41 -13.71 -7.47 -6.28
N VAL A 42 -13.59 -6.61 -7.31
CA VAL A 42 -14.69 -5.76 -7.80
C VAL A 42 -15.78 -6.60 -8.45
N LYS A 43 -15.44 -7.56 -9.31
CA LYS A 43 -16.41 -8.47 -9.96
C LYS A 43 -17.19 -9.32 -8.97
N GLN A 44 -16.54 -9.73 -7.87
CA GLN A 44 -17.18 -10.47 -6.77
C GLN A 44 -18.05 -9.58 -5.88
N GLY A 45 -18.07 -8.26 -6.11
CA GLY A 45 -18.85 -7.32 -5.33
C GLY A 45 -18.34 -7.13 -3.91
N LYS A 46 -17.03 -7.30 -3.66
CA LYS A 46 -16.45 -7.05 -2.34
C LYS A 46 -16.57 -5.55 -2.03
N GLU A 47 -17.30 -5.20 -0.97
CA GLU A 47 -17.40 -3.82 -0.51
C GLU A 47 -16.04 -3.27 -0.07
N TRP A 48 -15.23 -4.10 0.56
CA TRP A 48 -13.88 -3.79 1.01
C TRP A 48 -12.87 -4.16 -0.09
N ASN A 49 -12.75 -3.31 -1.11
CA ASN A 49 -11.81 -3.51 -2.23
C ASN A 49 -10.92 -2.27 -2.47
N ALA A 50 -9.68 -2.50 -2.91
CA ALA A 50 -8.67 -1.45 -3.02
C ALA A 50 -8.92 -0.51 -4.21
N LEU A 51 -9.49 -0.99 -5.32
CA LEU A 51 -9.75 -0.14 -6.50
C LEU A 51 -10.77 0.96 -6.19
N LYS A 52 -11.83 0.65 -5.44
CA LYS A 52 -12.79 1.64 -4.94
C LYS A 52 -12.13 2.63 -3.99
N GLN A 53 -11.23 2.17 -3.12
CA GLN A 53 -10.47 3.04 -2.21
C GLN A 53 -9.57 4.01 -2.99
N ILE A 54 -8.88 3.53 -4.04
CA ILE A 54 -8.07 4.39 -4.93
C ILE A 54 -8.94 5.46 -5.60
N LYS A 55 -10.13 5.08 -6.11
CA LYS A 55 -11.09 6.06 -6.67
C LYS A 55 -11.51 7.10 -5.62
N ASN A 56 -11.86 6.66 -4.41
CA ASN A 56 -12.29 7.55 -3.34
C ASN A 56 -11.20 8.55 -2.95
N VAL A 57 -9.94 8.10 -2.84
CA VAL A 57 -8.80 8.97 -2.55
C VAL A 57 -8.57 9.97 -3.68
N ALA A 58 -8.76 9.56 -4.93
CA ALA A 58 -8.67 10.45 -6.08
C ALA A 58 -9.69 11.60 -6.09
N CYS A 59 -10.76 11.52 -5.28
CA CYS A 59 -11.76 12.59 -5.12
C CYS A 59 -11.38 13.64 -4.05
N LEU A 60 -10.33 13.41 -3.24
CA LEU A 60 -10.03 14.24 -2.08
C LEU A 60 -9.46 15.62 -2.48
N PRO A 61 -9.90 16.74 -1.86
CA PRO A 61 -9.47 18.08 -2.20
C PRO A 61 -7.95 18.27 -2.16
N GLY A 62 -7.42 19.00 -3.14
CA GLY A 62 -6.00 19.31 -3.25
C GLY A 62 -5.09 18.13 -3.62
N ILE A 63 -5.63 16.93 -3.94
CA ILE A 63 -4.81 15.80 -4.38
C ILE A 63 -4.05 16.11 -5.67
N GLN A 64 -2.80 15.69 -5.73
CA GLN A 64 -1.86 16.01 -6.79
C GLN A 64 -1.61 14.81 -7.71
N LYS A 65 -1.67 15.05 -9.02
CA LYS A 65 -1.32 14.14 -10.13
C LYS A 65 -2.12 12.84 -10.25
N ALA A 66 -2.16 12.02 -9.20
CA ALA A 66 -2.88 10.74 -9.16
C ALA A 66 -3.02 10.21 -7.72
N SER A 67 -4.04 9.40 -7.47
CA SER A 67 -4.06 8.50 -6.30
C SER A 67 -3.26 7.25 -6.65
N LEU A 68 -2.11 7.05 -6.02
CA LEU A 68 -1.21 5.95 -6.35
C LEU A 68 -1.46 4.72 -5.47
N ALA A 69 -1.19 3.54 -6.03
CA ALA A 69 -1.16 2.27 -5.33
C ALA A 69 0.05 1.45 -5.80
N MET A 70 0.87 1.01 -4.85
CA MET A 70 2.07 0.21 -5.09
C MET A 70 1.72 -1.27 -5.37
N SER A 71 2.71 -2.08 -5.72
CA SER A 71 2.52 -3.47 -6.15
C SER A 71 2.06 -4.43 -5.05
N ASP A 72 2.13 -4.01 -3.80
CA ASP A 72 1.62 -4.74 -2.63
C ASP A 72 0.22 -4.26 -2.21
N VAL A 73 -0.47 -3.50 -3.08
CA VAL A 73 -1.77 -2.89 -2.77
C VAL A 73 -2.80 -3.92 -2.31
N HIS A 74 -3.46 -3.58 -1.21
CA HIS A 74 -4.61 -4.33 -0.73
C HIS A 74 -5.54 -3.43 0.07
N PRO A 75 -6.79 -3.87 0.31
CA PRO A 75 -7.78 -3.03 0.95
C PRO A 75 -7.38 -2.59 2.38
N GLY A 76 -7.42 -1.28 2.65
CA GLY A 76 -7.12 -0.67 3.94
C GLY A 76 -8.32 0.08 4.55
N TYR A 77 -8.08 0.96 5.53
CA TYR A 77 -9.14 1.77 6.13
C TYR A 77 -9.23 3.13 5.43
N GLY A 78 -10.20 3.30 4.53
CA GLY A 78 -10.38 4.52 3.73
C GLY A 78 -9.41 4.63 2.56
N PHE A 79 -8.10 4.70 2.85
CA PHE A 79 -7.04 4.49 1.86
C PHE A 79 -6.73 2.99 1.77
N CYS A 80 -6.24 2.55 0.60
CA CYS A 80 -5.64 1.22 0.49
C CYS A 80 -4.26 1.19 1.17
N ILE A 81 -3.87 0.02 1.67
CA ILE A 81 -2.47 -0.21 2.07
C ILE A 81 -1.63 -0.29 0.79
N GLY A 82 -0.41 0.23 0.83
CA GLY A 82 0.40 0.49 -0.37
C GLY A 82 -0.05 1.74 -1.14
N GLY A 83 -1.04 2.48 -0.63
CA GLY A 83 -1.52 3.73 -1.23
C GLY A 83 -0.59 4.91 -0.97
N VAL A 84 -0.47 5.81 -1.95
CA VAL A 84 0.23 7.10 -1.80
C VAL A 84 -0.64 8.21 -2.38
N GLY A 85 -0.93 9.22 -1.56
CA GLY A 85 -1.60 10.45 -1.97
C GLY A 85 -0.80 11.67 -1.54
N ALA A 86 -0.43 12.52 -2.49
CA ALA A 86 0.18 13.81 -2.21
C ALA A 86 -0.89 14.91 -2.33
N PHE A 87 -0.92 15.82 -1.36
CA PHE A 87 -1.93 16.88 -1.26
C PHE A 87 -1.25 18.24 -1.20
N ASP A 88 -1.87 19.25 -1.83
CA ASP A 88 -1.43 20.64 -1.72
C ASP A 88 -1.48 21.11 -0.26
N VAL A 89 -0.49 21.88 0.16
CA VAL A 89 -0.33 22.28 1.57
C VAL A 89 -1.36 23.34 1.99
N ASN A 90 -1.89 24.13 1.05
CA ASN A 90 -2.82 25.22 1.31
C ASN A 90 -4.28 24.80 1.06
N GLU A 91 -4.53 23.98 0.04
CA GLU A 91 -5.87 23.61 -0.41
C GLU A 91 -6.23 22.14 -0.13
N GLY A 92 -5.25 21.34 0.31
CA GLY A 92 -5.39 19.90 0.52
C GLY A 92 -5.92 19.50 1.89
N VAL A 93 -5.97 18.18 2.10
CA VAL A 93 -6.43 17.56 3.33
C VAL A 93 -5.35 16.69 3.97
N ILE A 94 -5.47 16.50 5.28
CA ILE A 94 -4.77 15.43 6.00
C ILE A 94 -5.80 14.37 6.35
N SER A 95 -5.50 13.11 6.00
CA SER A 95 -6.34 11.96 6.32
C SER A 95 -5.56 10.99 7.20
N VAL A 96 -6.03 10.76 8.43
CA VAL A 96 -5.44 9.75 9.34
C VAL A 96 -5.47 8.36 8.70
N ALA A 97 -6.54 8.07 7.93
CA ALA A 97 -6.68 6.86 7.12
C ALA A 97 -5.54 6.68 6.10
N GLY A 98 -5.00 7.77 5.56
CA GLY A 98 -3.85 7.74 4.64
C GLY A 98 -2.49 7.54 5.32
N VAL A 99 -2.43 7.62 6.65
CA VAL A 99 -1.21 7.34 7.43
C VAL A 99 -1.24 5.92 8.01
N GLY A 100 -2.39 5.49 8.51
CA GLY A 100 -2.57 4.19 9.17
C GLY A 100 -2.59 4.29 10.70
N PHE A 101 -3.10 3.22 11.34
CA PHE A 101 -3.26 3.16 12.80
C PHE A 101 -1.90 3.07 13.52
N ASP A 102 -0.98 2.24 13.01
CA ASP A 102 0.38 2.12 13.52
C ASP A 102 1.27 3.17 12.85
N VAL A 103 1.20 4.40 13.38
CA VAL A 103 1.93 5.55 12.83
C VAL A 103 3.42 5.30 12.93
N ASN A 104 4.11 5.44 11.79
CA ASN A 104 5.55 5.19 11.67
C ASN A 104 5.92 3.71 11.89
N CYS A 105 4.98 2.77 11.64
CA CYS A 105 5.35 1.39 11.36
C CYS A 105 6.40 1.36 10.26
N GLY A 106 7.52 0.70 10.51
CA GLY A 106 8.67 0.80 9.63
C GLY A 106 9.75 -0.20 9.97
N VAL A 107 10.81 -0.17 9.16
CA VAL A 107 11.91 -1.14 9.23
C VAL A 107 13.21 -0.42 9.54
N ARG A 108 13.99 -0.99 10.46
CA ARG A 108 15.40 -0.62 10.68
C ARG A 108 16.28 -1.79 10.26
N THR A 109 17.30 -1.50 9.47
CA THR A 109 18.34 -2.47 9.09
C THR A 109 19.66 -2.12 9.78
N MET A 110 20.43 -3.13 10.18
CA MET A 110 21.77 -2.98 10.75
C MET A 110 22.73 -3.94 10.06
N SER A 111 23.90 -3.44 9.66
CA SER A 111 24.96 -4.25 9.09
C SER A 111 25.89 -4.77 10.19
N THR A 112 26.40 -5.99 10.03
CA THR A 112 27.43 -6.58 10.90
C THR A 112 28.61 -7.02 10.05
N PRO A 113 29.81 -7.20 10.63
CA PRO A 113 30.96 -7.72 9.88
C PRO A 113 30.92 -9.24 9.67
N PHE A 114 29.92 -9.94 10.21
CA PHE A 114 29.84 -11.40 10.16
C PHE A 114 29.31 -11.91 8.83
N THR A 115 29.87 -13.04 8.41
CA THR A 115 29.41 -13.79 7.24
C THR A 115 28.20 -14.66 7.59
N LYS A 116 27.47 -15.10 6.56
CA LYS A 116 26.35 -16.05 6.72
C LYS A 116 26.78 -17.33 7.45
N ASP A 117 27.93 -17.90 7.11
CA ASP A 117 28.40 -19.16 7.70
C ASP A 117 28.76 -19.03 9.18
N GLU A 118 29.27 -17.87 9.61
CA GLU A 118 29.50 -17.59 11.02
C GLU A 118 28.19 -17.49 11.81
N ILE A 119 27.17 -16.84 11.24
CA ILE A 119 25.85 -16.75 11.87
C ILE A 119 25.16 -18.11 11.94
N LEU A 120 25.22 -18.91 10.87
CA LEU A 120 24.57 -20.23 10.83
C LEU A 120 25.12 -21.20 11.87
N LYS A 121 26.41 -21.09 12.24
CA LYS A 121 27.01 -21.91 13.31
C LYS A 121 26.42 -21.65 14.69
N VAL A 122 25.83 -20.47 14.91
CA VAL A 122 25.29 -20.04 16.22
C VAL A 122 23.81 -19.65 16.15
N GLN A 123 23.11 -20.02 15.06
CA GLN A 123 21.77 -19.49 14.75
C GLN A 123 20.74 -19.70 15.87
N GLU A 124 20.77 -20.87 16.54
CA GLU A 124 19.84 -21.19 17.63
C GLU A 124 20.12 -20.33 18.86
N GLN A 125 21.38 -20.26 19.28
CA GLN A 125 21.81 -19.43 20.41
C GLN A 125 21.54 -17.94 20.17
N LEU A 126 21.74 -17.46 18.94
CA LEU A 126 21.46 -16.09 18.56
C LEU A 126 19.96 -15.80 18.59
N ALA A 127 19.13 -16.68 18.02
CA ALA A 127 17.68 -16.53 18.04
C ALA A 127 17.12 -16.51 19.48
N ASP A 128 17.56 -17.44 20.33
CA ASP A 128 17.18 -17.49 21.74
C ASP A 128 17.63 -16.23 22.49
N SER A 129 18.85 -15.77 22.25
CA SER A 129 19.34 -14.54 22.87
C SER A 129 18.53 -13.32 22.44
N LEU A 130 18.15 -13.23 21.15
CA LEU A 130 17.30 -12.14 20.65
C LEU A 130 15.91 -12.21 21.28
N TYR A 131 15.29 -13.38 21.33
CA TYR A 131 13.96 -13.57 21.91
C TYR A 131 13.92 -13.20 23.40
N ASN A 132 14.93 -13.60 24.16
CA ASN A 132 15.02 -13.29 25.59
C ASN A 132 15.37 -11.82 25.88
N THR A 133 16.01 -11.12 24.92
CA THR A 133 16.50 -9.74 25.12
C THR A 133 15.58 -8.69 24.52
N VAL A 134 14.85 -9.01 23.45
CA VAL A 134 13.94 -8.10 22.74
C VAL A 134 12.50 -8.47 23.11
N PRO A 135 11.84 -7.70 23.99
CA PRO A 135 10.47 -7.98 24.39
C PRO A 135 9.52 -7.98 23.18
N ALA A 136 8.70 -9.01 23.07
CA ALA A 136 7.66 -9.14 22.06
C ALA A 136 6.37 -9.63 22.73
N GLY A 137 5.23 -9.08 22.31
CA GLY A 137 3.93 -9.37 22.90
C GLY A 137 2.92 -8.26 22.61
N VAL A 138 1.66 -8.47 23.01
CA VAL A 138 0.57 -7.49 22.82
C VAL A 138 0.40 -6.52 23.99
N GLY A 139 1.23 -6.65 25.04
CA GLY A 139 1.05 -6.00 26.34
C GLY A 139 0.83 -7.02 27.43
#